data_AF-A0A355ATR9-F1
#
_entry.id   AF-A0A355ATR9-F1
#
_cell.length_a   1.000
_cell.length_b   1.000
_cell.length_c   1.000
_cell.angle_alpha   90.00
_cell.angle_beta   90.00
_cell.angle_gamma   90.00
#
_symmetry.space_group_name_H-M   'P 1'
#
loop_
_entity.id
_entity.type
_entity.pdbx_description
1 polymer ?
#
loop_
_entity_poly.entity_id
_entity_poly.type
_entity_poly.pdbx_seq_one_letter_code
_entity_poly.pdbx_strand_id
1 'polypeptide(L)' 'KREKIPRWLKEAHRDARKRNDQAALSGTTLAIIFLQARELGDLAQPASGAIEEFIARWPADEKTSAQAAKEQTLDG' A
#
# COMPACT_ATOMS: atom_id res chain seq x y z
N LYS A 1 15.74 16.82 -3.01
CA LYS A 1 14.35 17.16 -3.42
C LYS A 1 13.41 16.46 -2.45
N ARG A 2 12.44 17.15 -1.86
CA ARG A 2 11.38 16.54 -1.02
C ARG A 2 10.55 15.61 -1.90
N GLU A 3 10.50 14.31 -1.59
CA GLU A 3 9.59 13.36 -2.24
C GLU A 3 8.17 13.59 -1.70
N LYS A 4 7.50 14.60 -2.26
CA LYS A 4 6.09 14.88 -1.98
C LYS A 4 5.26 13.62 -2.28
N ILE A 5 4.51 13.13 -1.28
CA ILE A 5 3.57 12.01 -1.44
C ILE A 5 2.79 12.17 -2.75
N PRO A 6 2.88 11.19 -3.68
CA PRO A 6 2.23 11.28 -4.97
C PRO A 6 0.72 11.47 -4.84
N ARG A 7 0.12 12.26 -5.73
CA ARG A 7 -1.34 12.51 -5.73
C ARG A 7 -2.14 11.22 -5.87
N TRP A 8 -1.70 10.32 -6.75
CA TRP A 8 -2.33 9.02 -6.98
C TRP A 8 -2.42 8.18 -5.70
N LEU A 9 -1.41 8.27 -4.80
CA LEU A 9 -1.39 7.50 -3.55
C LEU A 9 -2.42 8.04 -2.54
N LYS A 10 -2.62 9.36 -2.51
CA LYS A 10 -3.66 9.99 -1.69
C LYS A 10 -5.06 9.65 -2.19
N GLU A 11 -5.22 9.56 -3.51
CA GLU A 11 -6.48 9.17 -4.14
C GLU A 11 -6.79 7.70 -3.87
N ALA A 12 -5.81 6.81 -4.03
CA ALA A 12 -5.94 5.39 -3.69
C ALA A 12 -6.36 5.18 -2.23
N HIS A 13 -5.73 5.89 -1.28
CA HIS A 13 -6.12 5.83 0.13
C HIS A 13 -7.56 6.31 0.36
N ARG A 14 -7.95 7.44 -0.27
CA ARG A 14 -9.31 7.99 -0.16
C ARG A 14 -10.34 7.00 -0.72
N ASP A 15 -10.03 6.36 -1.84
CA ASP A 15 -10.94 5.44 -2.51
C ASP A 15 -11.05 4.11 -1.75
N ALA A 16 -9.94 3.60 -1.20
CA ALA A 16 -9.95 2.45 -0.29
C ALA A 16 -10.83 2.72 0.95
N ARG A 17 -10.70 3.91 1.56
CA ARG A 17 -11.55 4.32 2.68
C ARG A 17 -13.03 4.36 2.30
N LYS A 18 -13.38 4.90 1.13
CA LYS A 18 -14.77 4.94 0.65
C LYS A 18 -15.36 3.56 0.41
N ARG A 19 -14.54 2.62 -0.07
CA ARG A 19 -14.94 1.24 -0.36
C ARG A 19 -14.89 0.30 0.85
N ASN A 20 -14.45 0.80 2.01
CA ASN A 20 -14.15 -0.02 3.20
C ASN A 20 -13.13 -1.15 2.94
N ASP A 21 -12.29 -1.00 1.92
CA ASP A 21 -11.24 -1.95 1.60
C ASP A 21 -10.08 -1.78 2.59
N GLN A 22 -10.09 -2.58 3.66
CA GLN A 22 -9.10 -2.49 4.72
C GLN A 22 -7.69 -2.85 4.23
N ALA A 23 -7.56 -3.80 3.30
CA ALA A 23 -6.27 -4.20 2.77
C ALA A 23 -5.61 -3.05 1.98
N ALA A 24 -6.37 -2.43 1.07
CA ALA A 24 -5.88 -1.27 0.33
C ALA A 24 -5.66 -0.05 1.23
N LEU A 25 -6.51 0.17 2.24
CA LEU A 25 -6.38 1.29 3.17
C LEU A 25 -5.11 1.18 4.03
N SER A 26 -4.84 0.00 4.59
CA SER A 26 -3.61 -0.27 5.35
C SER A 26 -2.38 -0.20 4.46
N GLY A 27 -2.42 -0.77 3.26
CA GLY A 27 -1.30 -0.72 2.32
C GLY A 27 -0.92 0.70 1.89
N THR A 28 -1.92 1.51 1.53
CA THR A 28 -1.69 2.92 1.15
C THR A 28 -1.20 3.77 2.32
N THR A 29 -1.64 3.48 3.56
CA THR A 29 -1.13 4.13 4.77
C THR A 29 0.34 3.81 5.00
N LEU A 30 0.74 2.54 4.93
CA LEU A 30 2.14 2.12 5.08
C LEU A 30 3.05 2.77 4.03
N ALA A 31 2.60 2.83 2.77
CA ALA A 31 3.34 3.50 1.70
C ALA A 31 3.52 5.01 1.96
N ILE A 32 2.50 5.68 2.50
CA ILE A 32 2.60 7.10 2.91
C ILE A 32 3.65 7.28 4.00
N ILE A 33 3.61 6.46 5.06
CA ILE A 33 4.56 6.54 6.18
C ILE A 33 5.98 6.26 5.70
N PHE A 34 6.17 5.25 4.85
CA PHE A 34 7.48 4.91 4.29
C PHE A 34 8.10 6.06 3.50
N LEU A 35 7.32 6.73 2.64
CA LEU A 35 7.81 7.90 1.89
C LEU A 35 8.19 9.05 2.82
N GLN A 36 7.40 9.32 3.86
CA GLN A 36 7.73 10.34 4.85
C GLN A 36 8.97 9.99 5.67
N ALA A 37 9.14 8.72 6.03
CA ALA A 37 10.33 8.24 6.73
C ALA A 37 11.59 8.43 5.87
N ARG A 38 11.53 8.17 4.56
CA ARG A 38 12.63 8.44 3.64
C ARG A 38 12.99 9.93 3.55
N GLU A 39 12.01 10.84 3.67
CA GLU A 39 12.28 12.28 3.72
C GLU A 39 13.01 12.71 5.02
N LEU A 40 12.75 12.01 6.13
CA LEU A 40 13.40 12.26 7.43
C LEU A 40 14.80 11.64 7.54
N GLY A 41 15.20 10.80 6.58
CA GLY A 41 16.52 10.20 6.54
C GLY A 41 16.81 9.32 7.75
N ASP A 42 18.02 9.43 8.30
CA ASP A 42 18.53 8.57 9.38
C ASP A 42 17.63 8.58 10.63
N LEU A 43 16.95 9.69 10.90
CA LEU A 43 16.05 9.83 12.05
C LEU A 43 14.86 8.88 12.01
N ALA A 44 14.43 8.47 10.81
CA ALA A 44 13.29 7.58 10.61
C ALA A 44 13.68 6.20 10.06
N GLN A 45 14.98 5.85 10.05
CA GLN A 45 15.45 4.51 9.71
C GLN A 45 14.72 3.38 10.45
N PRO A 46 14.44 3.47 11.77
CA PRO A 46 13.67 2.44 12.46
C PRO A 46 12.28 2.21 11.87
N ALA A 47 11.61 3.26 11.40
CA ALA A 47 10.28 3.16 10.80
C ALA A 47 10.33 2.55 9.40
N SER A 48 11.26 2.99 8.55
CA SER A 48 11.46 2.43 7.22
C SER A 48 11.82 0.95 7.30
N GLY A 49 12.76 0.58 8.17
CA GLY A 49 13.21 -0.81 8.35
C GLY A 49 12.08 -1.72 8.85
N ALA A 50 11.27 -1.27 9.81
CA ALA A 50 10.13 -2.04 10.29
C ALA A 50 9.07 -2.29 9.18
N ILE A 51 8.83 -1.30 8.31
CA ILE A 51 7.89 -1.44 7.19
C ILE A 51 8.44 -2.41 6.14
N GLU A 52 9.72 -2.31 5.79
CA GLU A 52 10.37 -3.22 4.84
C GLU A 52 10.36 -4.67 5.36
N GLU A 53 10.73 -4.86 6.63
CA GLU A 53 10.74 -6.16 7.28
C GLU A 53 9.32 -6.77 7.34
N PHE A 54 8.32 -5.94 7.61
CA PHE A 54 6.91 -6.35 7.58
C PHE A 54 6.47 -6.77 6.17
N ILE A 55 6.77 -5.97 5.14
CA ILE A 55 6.43 -6.30 3.74
C ILE A 55 7.13 -7.60 3.30
N ALA A 56 8.39 -7.79 3.67
CA ALA A 56 9.16 -9.00 3.32
C ALA A 56 8.55 -10.27 3.92
N ARG A 57 7.88 -10.17 5.07
CA ARG A 57 7.17 -11.28 5.73
C ARG A 57 5.70 -11.37 5.36
N TRP A 58 5.17 -10.34 4.72
CA TRP A 58 3.79 -10.34 4.28
C TRP A 58 3.64 -11.41 3.21
N PRO A 59 2.80 -12.45 3.42
CA PRO A 59 2.57 -13.44 2.39
C PRO A 59 1.98 -12.71 1.18
N ALA A 60 2.71 -12.70 0.07
CA ALA A 60 2.14 -12.35 -1.22
C ALA A 60 1.10 -13.44 -1.52
N ASP A 61 -0.13 -13.22 -1.06
CA ASP A 61 -1.20 -14.18 -1.29
C ASP A 61 -1.46 -14.22 -2.80
N GLU A 62 -0.91 -15.24 -3.46
CA GLU A 62 -1.13 -15.54 -4.88
C GLU A 62 -2.64 -15.62 -5.23
N LYS A 63 -3.54 -15.69 -4.23
CA LYS A 63 -4.99 -15.71 -4.44
C LYS A 63 -5.60 -14.35 -4.74
N THR A 64 -4.93 -13.23 -4.46
CA THR A 64 -5.51 -11.89 -4.78
C THR A 64 -5.46 -11.61 -6.29
N SER A 65 -4.52 -12.19 -7.04
CA SER A 65 -4.52 -12.11 -8.51
C SER A 65 -5.53 -13.06 -9.17
N ALA A 66 -5.93 -14.15 -8.50
CA ALA A 66 -6.83 -15.14 -9.08
C ALA A 66 -8.32 -14.75 -8.99
N GLN A 67 -8.74 -13.95 -7.99
CA GLN A 67 -10.13 -13.52 -7.85
C GLN A 67 -10.50 -12.33 -8.75
N ALA A 68 -9.57 -11.41 -9.04
CA ALA A 68 -9.82 -10.32 -9.98
C ALA A 68 -10.01 -10.79 -11.44
N ALA A 69 -9.49 -11.97 -11.78
CA ALA A 69 -9.63 -12.57 -13.11
C ALA A 69 -10.91 -13.42 -13.28
N LYS A 70 -11.60 -13.80 -12.19
CA LYS A 70 -12.78 -14.67 -12.27
C LYS A 70 -14.12 -13.94 -12.40
N GLU A 71 -14.19 -12.63 -12.19
CA GLU A 71 -15.42 -11.85 -12.39
C GLU A 71 -15.63 -11.35 -13.84
N GLN A 72 -14.72 -11.69 -14.77
CA GLN A 72 -14.84 -11.34 -16.20
C GLN A 72 -15.31 -12.50 -17.09
N THR A 73 -15.88 -13.57 -16.54
CA THR A 73 -16.38 -14.71 -17.34
C THR A 73 -17.67 -15.30 -16.76
N LEU A 74 -18.68 -14.46 -16.54
CA LEU A 74 -20.06 -14.93 -16.40
C LEU A 74 -21.00 -13.92 -17.08
N ASP A 75 -20.86 -13.79 -18.39
CA ASP A 75 -21.97 -13.41 -19.27
C ASP A 75 -21.77 -14.16 -20.59
N GLY A 76 -22.55 -15.23 -20.76
CA GLY A 76 -22.54 -16.16 -21.88
C GLY A 76 -23.77 -17.05 -21.81
#